data_AF-A0A7S2HT64-F1
#
_entry.id   AF-A0A7S2HT64-F1
#
_cell.length_a   1.000
_cell.length_b   1.000
_cell.length_c   1.000
_cell.angle_alpha   90.00
_cell.angle_beta   90.00
_cell.angle_gamma   90.00
#
_symmetry.space_group_name_H-M   'P 1'
#
loop_
_entity.id
_entity.type
_entity.pdbx_description
1 polymer ?
#
loop_
_entity_poly.entity_id
_entity_poly.type
_entity_poly.pdbx_seq_one_letter_code
_entity_poly.pdbx_strand_id
1 'polypeptide(L)'
;VAKLKDPSSQTVNLMVSSNGGSDFQLAKLPQDIDEKSYTVLDTSEGAVMLHVNHGSKESGFGVGNLYISDKEGIRYTLSLQNNVRGWSGDCEFDKVLSLEGVYLANYRDSEGAASSKPATGQKAEAASEADELEQANAKGTEVDKRRAPKSKSKSESVVRTVISFDKGGMW
;
A
#
# COMPACT_ATOMS: atom_id res chain seq x y z
N VAL A 1 -16.63 15.70 2.01
CA VAL A 1 -17.83 15.12 1.35
C VAL A 1 -17.39 14.42 0.07
N ALA A 2 -17.93 13.24 -0.25
CA ALA A 2 -17.67 12.59 -1.55
C ALA A 2 -18.76 12.96 -2.57
N LYS A 3 -18.38 13.23 -3.82
CA LYS A 3 -19.30 13.48 -4.95
C LYS A 3 -19.11 12.41 -6.02
N LEU A 4 -20.19 11.90 -6.59
CA LEU A 4 -20.11 10.93 -7.70
C LEU A 4 -19.37 11.56 -8.90
N LYS A 5 -18.35 10.86 -9.39
CA LYS A 5 -17.57 11.24 -10.58
C LYS A 5 -18.09 10.52 -11.81
N ASP A 6 -18.19 9.20 -11.74
CA ASP A 6 -18.70 8.37 -12.83
C ASP A 6 -19.54 7.20 -12.28
N PRO A 7 -20.84 7.12 -12.63
CA PRO A 7 -21.71 6.02 -12.23
C PRO A 7 -21.28 4.66 -12.77
N SER A 8 -20.68 4.59 -13.96
CA SER A 8 -20.35 3.31 -14.60
C SER A 8 -19.16 2.63 -13.94
N SER A 9 -18.11 3.41 -13.63
CA SER A 9 -16.95 2.94 -12.87
C SER A 9 -17.15 2.99 -11.36
N GLN A 10 -18.27 3.55 -10.86
CA GLN A 10 -18.53 3.77 -9.43
C GLN A 10 -17.40 4.55 -8.75
N THR A 11 -16.92 5.62 -9.41
CA THR A 11 -15.87 6.49 -8.86
C THR A 11 -16.46 7.76 -8.26
N VAL A 12 -15.77 8.30 -7.26
CA VAL A 12 -16.13 9.53 -6.54
C VAL A 12 -14.96 10.50 -6.50
N ASN A 13 -15.25 11.76 -6.21
CA ASN A 13 -14.28 12.81 -5.93
C ASN A 13 -14.44 13.25 -4.47
N LEU A 14 -13.32 13.42 -3.77
CA LEU A 14 -13.32 14.01 -2.43
C LEU A 14 -13.37 15.54 -2.51
N MET A 15 -14.36 16.12 -1.84
CA MET A 15 -14.54 17.56 -1.66
C MET A 15 -14.24 17.93 -0.21
N VAL A 16 -13.43 18.97 -0.01
CA VAL A 16 -12.93 19.41 1.30
C VAL A 16 -13.35 20.84 1.56
N SER A 17 -13.70 21.14 2.81
CA SER A 17 -14.07 22.48 3.27
C SER A 17 -13.31 22.79 4.55
N SER A 18 -12.73 23.99 4.63
CA SER A 18 -12.04 24.50 5.82
C SER A 18 -12.85 25.57 6.55
N ASN A 19 -14.05 25.91 6.08
CA ASN A 19 -14.88 27.00 6.61
C ASN A 19 -16.29 26.53 7.00
N GLY A 20 -16.38 25.36 7.63
CA GLY A 20 -17.64 24.83 8.15
C GLY A 20 -18.63 24.41 7.07
N GLY A 21 -18.17 24.12 5.85
CA GLY A 21 -19.03 23.66 4.74
C GLY A 21 -19.62 24.78 3.88
N SER A 22 -19.12 26.02 4.00
CA SER A 22 -19.63 27.14 3.19
C SER A 22 -19.16 27.05 1.74
N ASP A 23 -17.89 26.68 1.52
CA ASP A 23 -17.37 26.30 0.20
C ASP A 23 -16.63 24.96 0.26
N PHE A 24 -16.47 24.37 -0.93
CA PHE A 24 -15.82 23.08 -1.10
C PHE A 24 -14.83 23.11 -2.26
N GLN A 25 -13.62 22.63 -2.00
CA GLN A 25 -12.56 22.47 -2.97
C GLN A 25 -12.34 20.99 -3.28
N LEU A 26 -11.98 20.69 -4.53
CA LEU A 26 -11.63 19.34 -4.96
C LEU A 26 -10.28 18.94 -4.35
N ALA A 27 -10.24 17.82 -3.64
CA ALA A 27 -8.99 17.23 -3.17
C ALA A 27 -8.14 16.76 -4.35
N LYS A 28 -6.82 16.95 -4.24
CA LYS A 28 -5.81 16.61 -5.23
C LYS A 28 -5.04 15.41 -4.72
N LEU A 29 -5.52 14.22 -5.07
CA LEU A 29 -4.76 12.98 -4.92
C LEU A 29 -3.84 12.78 -6.14
N PRO A 30 -2.81 11.92 -6.05
CA PRO A 30 -1.97 11.58 -7.20
C PRO A 30 -2.79 11.18 -8.44
N GLN A 31 -2.34 11.57 -9.63
CA GLN A 31 -3.04 11.26 -10.88
C GLN A 31 -3.06 9.74 -11.13
N ASP A 32 -4.12 9.28 -11.81
CA ASP A 32 -4.36 7.90 -12.22
C ASP A 32 -4.72 6.90 -11.11
N ILE A 33 -5.58 7.31 -10.19
CA ILE A 33 -6.20 6.40 -9.21
C ILE A 33 -7.71 6.32 -9.39
N ASP A 34 -8.25 5.10 -9.23
CA ASP A 34 -9.68 4.89 -9.10
C ASP A 34 -10.09 5.18 -7.64
N GLU A 35 -11.00 6.12 -7.42
CA GLU A 35 -11.44 6.49 -6.07
C GLU A 35 -12.85 5.94 -5.83
N LYS A 36 -13.00 4.83 -5.09
CA LYS A 36 -14.31 4.20 -4.84
C LYS A 36 -14.95 4.65 -3.53
N SER A 37 -14.15 4.74 -2.47
CA SER A 37 -14.60 5.17 -1.14
C SER A 37 -13.43 5.69 -0.33
N TYR A 38 -13.74 6.48 0.71
CA TYR A 38 -12.75 7.04 1.61
C TYR A 38 -13.08 6.68 3.06
N THR A 39 -12.05 6.50 3.86
CA THR A 39 -12.14 6.45 5.33
C THR A 39 -11.17 7.48 5.90
N VAL A 40 -11.67 8.42 6.70
CA VAL A 40 -10.83 9.36 7.44
C VAL A 40 -10.33 8.65 8.69
N LEU A 41 -9.01 8.49 8.83
CA LEU A 41 -8.39 7.69 9.88
C LEU A 41 -7.90 8.55 11.05
N ASP A 42 -7.27 9.68 10.75
CA ASP A 42 -6.85 10.67 11.73
C ASP A 42 -6.88 12.08 11.13
N THR A 43 -7.15 13.07 11.97
CA THR A 43 -7.11 14.50 11.62
C THR A 43 -6.45 15.35 12.71
N SER A 44 -5.87 14.72 13.73
CA SER A 44 -5.48 15.40 14.97
C SER A 44 -4.10 16.04 14.93
N GLU A 45 -3.26 15.71 13.93
CA GLU A 45 -1.86 16.12 13.89
C GLU A 45 -1.50 17.13 12.78
N GLY A 46 -2.47 17.94 12.37
CA GLY A 46 -2.26 19.01 11.38
C GLY A 46 -2.24 18.53 9.92
N ALA A 47 -2.59 17.26 9.69
CA ALA A 47 -2.87 16.66 8.39
C ALA A 47 -4.01 15.65 8.52
N VAL A 48 -4.61 15.28 7.40
CA VAL A 48 -5.62 14.22 7.30
C VAL A 48 -4.94 12.94 6.85
N MET A 49 -5.02 11.90 7.66
CA MET A 49 -4.73 10.53 7.27
C MET A 49 -5.98 9.92 6.62
N LEU A 50 -5.85 9.53 5.36
CA LEU A 50 -6.96 9.11 4.52
C LEU A 50 -6.68 7.73 3.93
N HIS A 51 -7.57 6.78 4.16
CA HIS A 51 -7.60 5.55 3.39
C HIS A 51 -8.46 5.74 2.14
N VAL A 52 -7.94 5.37 0.97
CA VAL A 52 -8.67 5.37 -0.30
C VAL A 52 -8.79 3.94 -0.80
N ASN A 53 -10.02 3.51 -1.05
CA ASN A 53 -10.33 2.23 -1.67
C ASN A 53 -10.30 2.38 -3.19
N HIS A 54 -9.45 1.62 -3.86
CA HIS A 54 -9.31 1.64 -5.32
C HIS A 54 -10.14 0.56 -6.04
N GLY A 55 -10.86 -0.27 -5.28
CA GLY A 55 -11.60 -1.40 -5.83
C GLY A 55 -10.68 -2.55 -6.25
N SER A 56 -11.23 -3.51 -6.99
CA SER A 56 -10.60 -4.81 -7.22
C SER A 56 -9.62 -4.86 -8.40
N LYS A 57 -9.50 -3.80 -9.22
CA LYS A 57 -8.76 -3.86 -10.48
C LYS A 57 -7.25 -3.89 -10.32
N GLU A 58 -6.69 -3.18 -9.33
CA GLU A 58 -5.23 -3.05 -9.16
C GLU A 58 -4.72 -3.56 -7.81
N SER A 59 -5.46 -3.34 -6.72
CA SER A 59 -4.94 -3.60 -5.37
C SER A 59 -5.31 -4.98 -4.81
N GLY A 60 -6.13 -5.75 -5.51
CA GLY A 60 -6.74 -6.98 -5.00
C GLY A 60 -7.81 -6.70 -3.94
N PHE A 61 -8.77 -7.60 -3.78
CA PHE A 61 -9.86 -7.39 -2.81
C PHE A 61 -9.33 -7.20 -1.38
N GLY A 62 -9.93 -6.27 -0.63
CA GLY A 62 -9.66 -6.08 0.80
C GLY A 62 -8.40 -5.27 1.12
N VAL A 63 -7.95 -4.39 0.23
CA VAL A 63 -6.94 -3.37 0.56
C VAL A 63 -7.31 -2.03 -0.07
N GLY A 64 -6.61 -0.99 0.37
CA GLY A 64 -6.54 0.31 -0.27
C GLY A 64 -5.20 0.97 0.04
N ASN A 65 -5.07 2.26 -0.23
CA ASN A 65 -3.85 3.00 0.05
C ASN A 65 -4.10 4.07 1.10
N LEU A 66 -3.10 4.32 1.94
CA LEU A 66 -3.07 5.46 2.86
C LEU A 66 -2.45 6.66 2.16
N TYR A 67 -3.06 7.81 2.38
CA TYR A 67 -2.59 9.10 1.92
C TYR A 67 -2.57 10.10 3.07
N ILE A 68 -1.62 11.03 3.00
CA ILE A 68 -1.51 12.13 3.96
C ILE A 68 -1.72 13.44 3.24
N SER A 69 -2.53 14.31 3.84
CA SER A 69 -2.78 15.63 3.28
C SER A 69 -1.71 16.67 3.65
N ASP A 70 -1.72 17.80 2.93
CA ASP A 70 -1.18 19.04 3.46
C ASP A 70 -2.05 19.61 4.60
N LYS A 71 -1.58 20.70 5.23
CA LYS A 71 -2.29 21.40 6.32
C LYS A 71 -3.71 21.88 5.98
N GLU A 72 -3.98 22.06 4.68
CA GLU A 72 -5.27 22.54 4.17
C GLU A 72 -6.25 21.37 3.90
N GLY A 73 -5.77 20.13 3.94
CA GLY A 73 -6.57 18.95 3.61
C GLY A 73 -6.84 18.81 2.12
N ILE A 74 -6.16 19.57 1.25
CA ILE A 74 -6.46 19.66 -0.18
C ILE A 74 -5.53 18.78 -0.99
N ARG A 75 -4.22 18.82 -0.77
CA ARG A 75 -3.24 18.02 -1.53
C ARG A 75 -2.86 16.79 -0.75
N TYR A 76 -2.86 15.65 -1.39
CA TYR A 76 -2.54 14.36 -0.77
C TYR A 76 -1.32 13.73 -1.43
N THR A 77 -0.50 13.07 -0.62
CA THR A 77 0.63 12.25 -1.07
C THR A 77 0.43 10.82 -0.59
N LEU A 78 0.83 9.85 -1.41
CA LEU A 78 0.80 8.43 -1.04
C LEU A 78 1.73 8.18 0.14
N SER A 79 1.21 7.54 1.18
CA SER A 79 1.90 7.26 2.44
C SER A 79 2.22 5.78 2.58
N LEU A 80 1.22 4.91 2.45
CA LEU A 80 1.39 3.45 2.51
C LEU A 80 0.52 2.76 1.47
N GLN A 81 1.11 1.84 0.71
CA GLN A 81 0.36 1.02 -0.25
C GLN A 81 -0.22 -0.22 0.41
N ASN A 82 -1.31 -0.74 -0.15
CA ASN A 82 -1.89 -2.04 0.21
C ASN A 82 -2.28 -2.17 1.69
N ASN A 83 -2.69 -1.08 2.34
CA ASN A 83 -3.24 -1.14 3.70
C ASN A 83 -4.47 -2.05 3.74
N VAL A 84 -4.48 -2.97 4.69
CA VAL A 84 -5.52 -3.99 4.82
C VAL A 84 -6.86 -3.35 5.17
N ARG A 85 -7.91 -3.79 4.48
CA ARG A 85 -9.28 -3.30 4.64
C ARG A 85 -10.27 -4.47 4.74
N GLY A 86 -11.03 -4.49 5.83
CA GLY A 86 -12.14 -5.41 6.03
C GLY A 86 -13.30 -5.18 5.07
N TRP A 87 -14.19 -6.17 4.95
CA TRP A 87 -15.37 -6.07 4.07
C TRP A 87 -16.40 -5.03 4.54
N SER A 88 -16.48 -4.80 5.85
CA SER A 88 -17.24 -3.73 6.50
C SER A 88 -16.68 -2.33 6.21
N GLY A 89 -15.45 -2.23 5.71
CA GLY A 89 -14.75 -0.98 5.46
C GLY A 89 -13.82 -0.52 6.57
N ASP A 90 -13.66 -1.33 7.61
CA ASP A 90 -12.64 -1.15 8.64
C ASP A 90 -11.24 -1.22 8.00
N CYS A 91 -10.37 -0.29 8.38
CA CYS A 91 -9.00 -0.22 7.88
C CYS A 91 -8.07 -0.61 9.02
N GLU A 92 -7.08 -1.47 8.76
CA GLU A 92 -6.12 -1.89 9.80
C GLU A 92 -5.06 -0.80 9.97
N PHE A 93 -5.40 0.22 10.76
CA PHE A 93 -4.59 1.38 11.08
C PHE A 93 -4.90 1.83 12.51
N ASP A 94 -3.85 2.13 13.28
CA ASP A 94 -3.96 2.58 14.66
C ASP A 94 -3.01 3.76 14.95
N LYS A 95 -3.53 4.77 15.66
CA LYS A 95 -2.72 5.86 16.20
C LYS A 95 -2.21 5.51 17.61
N VAL A 96 -0.92 5.68 17.84
CA VAL A 96 -0.35 5.57 19.18
C VAL A 96 -0.62 6.87 19.94
N LEU A 97 -1.64 6.86 20.80
CA LEU A 97 -2.09 8.09 21.50
C LEU A 97 -1.02 8.70 22.43
N SER A 98 -0.08 7.91 22.93
CA SER A 98 0.97 8.37 23.84
C SER A 98 2.16 9.03 23.15
N LEU A 99 2.26 8.95 21.81
CA LEU A 99 3.39 9.47 21.04
C LEU A 99 2.88 10.21 19.80
N GLU A 100 3.20 11.50 19.72
CA GLU A 100 2.88 12.30 18.53
C GLU A 100 3.57 11.72 17.30
N GLY A 101 2.81 11.58 16.21
CA GLY A 101 3.32 11.14 14.91
C GLY A 101 3.63 9.67 14.78
N VAL A 102 3.22 8.85 15.75
CA VAL A 102 3.42 7.41 15.70
C VAL A 102 2.13 6.69 15.29
N TYR A 103 2.21 5.92 14.21
CA TYR A 103 1.11 5.15 13.65
C TYR A 103 1.52 3.70 13.41
N LEU A 104 0.61 2.76 13.61
CA LEU A 104 0.74 1.38 13.17
C LEU A 104 -0.24 1.12 12.03
N ALA A 105 0.14 0.28 11.09
CA ALA A 105 -0.75 -0.19 10.04
C ALA A 105 -0.38 -1.60 9.63
N ASN A 106 -1.36 -2.36 9.19
CA ASN A 106 -1.11 -3.60 8.49
C ASN A 106 -1.24 -3.39 6.99
N TYR A 107 -0.34 -3.98 6.24
CA TYR A 107 -0.36 -3.97 4.79
C TYR A 107 -0.19 -5.37 4.24
N ARG A 108 -0.73 -5.59 3.04
CA ARG A 108 -0.55 -6.83 2.30
C ARG A 108 0.68 -6.71 1.42
N ASP A 109 1.68 -7.53 1.72
CA ASP A 109 2.87 -7.67 0.92
C ASP A 109 2.55 -8.52 -0.32
N SER A 110 2.73 -7.92 -1.50
CA SER A 110 2.74 -8.66 -2.75
C SER A 110 4.18 -9.01 -3.08
N GLU A 111 4.52 -10.30 -2.98
CA GLU A 111 5.75 -10.85 -3.55
C GLU A 111 5.82 -10.48 -5.05
N GLY A 112 6.52 -9.38 -5.35
CA GLY A 112 6.53 -8.73 -6.67
C GLY A 112 6.75 -7.21 -6.65
N ALA A 113 6.53 -6.53 -5.50
CA ALA A 113 6.86 -5.11 -5.31
C ALA A 113 8.13 -4.88 -4.49
N ALA A 114 9.00 -5.87 -4.38
CA ALA A 114 10.31 -5.73 -3.75
C ALA A 114 11.28 -4.97 -4.69
N SER A 115 11.19 -3.63 -4.72
CA SER A 115 12.33 -2.70 -4.67
C SER A 115 11.98 -1.30 -5.22
N SER A 116 11.50 -0.41 -4.36
CA SER A 116 11.84 1.02 -4.46
C SER A 116 12.61 1.42 -3.20
N LYS A 117 13.75 0.76 -2.98
CA LYS A 117 14.77 1.31 -2.08
C LYS A 117 15.20 2.68 -2.66
N PRO A 118 15.34 3.74 -1.85
CA PRO A 118 15.84 5.01 -2.34
C PRO A 118 17.28 4.81 -2.83
N ALA A 119 17.55 5.19 -4.08
CA ALA A 119 18.87 5.09 -4.69
C ALA A 119 19.88 5.98 -3.94
N THR A 120 20.76 5.35 -3.16
CA THR A 120 22.00 5.98 -2.69
C THR A 120 23.15 4.97 -2.80
N GLY A 121 24.17 5.34 -3.57
CA GLY A 121 25.53 4.79 -3.44
C GLY A 121 25.88 3.61 -4.34
N GLN A 122 26.88 3.83 -5.21
CA GLN A 122 27.56 2.85 -6.05
C GLN A 122 28.39 1.81 -5.27
N LYS A 123 28.74 0.71 -5.99
CA LYS A 123 29.70 -0.40 -5.71
C LYS A 123 29.14 -1.62 -4.97
N ALA A 124 29.42 -2.87 -5.33
CA ALA A 124 30.30 -3.46 -6.34
C ALA A 124 29.86 -4.91 -6.64
N GLU A 125 30.14 -5.34 -7.87
CA GLU A 125 30.12 -6.71 -8.39
C GLU A 125 31.11 -7.61 -7.62
N ALA A 126 30.65 -8.71 -7.00
CA ALA A 126 31.49 -9.87 -6.59
C ALA A 126 30.67 -10.98 -5.88
N ALA A 127 29.53 -11.42 -6.41
CA ALA A 127 28.76 -12.51 -5.77
C ALA A 127 28.13 -13.53 -6.74
N SER A 128 28.51 -13.54 -8.03
CA SER A 128 27.91 -14.43 -9.03
C SER A 128 28.73 -15.69 -9.36
N GLU A 129 29.90 -15.91 -8.75
CA GLU A 129 30.78 -17.03 -9.13
C GLU A 129 30.75 -18.24 -8.17
N ALA A 130 29.97 -18.19 -7.08
CA ALA A 130 29.92 -19.29 -6.10
C ALA A 130 28.81 -20.32 -6.35
N ASP A 131 27.72 -19.96 -7.05
CA ASP A 131 26.56 -20.83 -7.23
C ASP A 131 26.61 -21.71 -8.50
N GLU A 132 27.47 -21.42 -9.47
CA GLU A 132 27.52 -22.16 -10.75
C GLU A 132 28.33 -23.47 -10.69
N LEU A 133 29.12 -23.70 -9.64
CA LEU A 133 30.00 -24.88 -9.55
C LEU A 133 29.39 -26.09 -8.81
N GLU A 134 28.28 -25.93 -8.08
CA GLU A 134 27.68 -27.04 -7.31
C GLU A 134 26.66 -27.88 -8.13
N GLN A 135 26.13 -27.34 -9.24
CA GLN A 135 25.12 -28.05 -10.05
C GLN A 135 25.68 -28.98 -11.15
N ALA A 136 27.00 -29.03 -11.36
CA ALA A 136 27.58 -29.81 -12.44
C ALA A 136 27.79 -31.30 -12.14
N ASN A 137 27.51 -31.80 -10.93
CA ASN A 137 27.86 -33.18 -10.57
C ASN A 137 26.77 -33.94 -9.82
N ALA A 138 25.60 -34.13 -10.45
CA ALA A 138 24.66 -35.19 -10.06
C ALA A 138 23.94 -35.76 -11.29
N LYS A 139 24.45 -36.90 -11.82
CA LYS A 139 23.72 -37.71 -12.81
C LYS A 139 22.65 -38.53 -12.10
N GLY A 140 21.42 -38.00 -12.04
CA GLY A 140 20.23 -38.69 -11.55
C GLY A 140 19.65 -39.68 -12.58
N THR A 141 19.00 -40.74 -12.08
CA THR A 141 18.44 -41.84 -12.90
C THR A 141 16.98 -41.58 -13.31
N GLU A 142 16.46 -42.30 -14.30
CA GLU A 142 15.09 -42.19 -14.85
C GLU A 142 13.93 -42.31 -13.82
N VAL A 143 14.22 -42.71 -12.58
CA VAL A 143 13.24 -42.79 -11.49
C VAL A 143 12.94 -41.40 -10.87
N ASP A 144 13.88 -40.45 -10.95
CA ASP A 144 13.70 -39.08 -10.39
C ASP A 144 12.70 -38.22 -11.17
N LYS A 145 12.48 -38.50 -12.46
CA LYS A 145 11.56 -37.71 -13.31
C LYS A 145 10.08 -37.89 -12.96
N ARG A 146 9.71 -38.93 -12.18
CA ARG A 146 8.32 -39.21 -11.80
C ARG A 146 7.88 -38.54 -10.51
N ARG A 147 8.80 -37.88 -9.80
CA ARG A 147 8.54 -37.18 -8.55
C ARG A 147 8.62 -35.67 -8.72
N ALA A 148 8.25 -35.14 -9.88
CA ALA A 148 8.07 -33.71 -10.06
C ALA A 148 6.98 -33.22 -9.09
N PRO A 149 7.30 -32.37 -8.09
CA PRO A 149 6.26 -31.71 -7.34
C PRO A 149 5.56 -30.78 -8.32
N LYS A 150 4.23 -30.91 -8.47
CA LYS A 150 3.44 -29.87 -9.11
C LYS A 150 3.53 -28.63 -8.22
N SER A 151 4.52 -27.77 -8.45
CA SER A 151 4.59 -26.46 -7.80
C SER A 151 3.55 -25.55 -8.41
N LYS A 152 2.28 -25.74 -8.04
CA LYS A 152 1.37 -24.59 -7.97
C LYS A 152 1.70 -23.88 -6.67
N SER A 153 2.77 -23.09 -6.66
CA SER A 153 3.00 -22.12 -5.61
C SER A 153 1.87 -21.10 -5.72
N LYS A 154 0.80 -21.33 -4.96
CA LYS A 154 -0.14 -20.28 -4.66
C LYS A 154 0.69 -19.31 -3.81
N SER A 155 1.18 -18.22 -4.40
CA SER A 155 1.86 -17.17 -3.65
C SER A 155 0.83 -16.65 -2.65
N GLU A 156 0.95 -17.06 -1.39
CA GLU A 156 0.13 -16.50 -0.33
C GLU A 156 0.56 -15.05 -0.14
N SER A 157 -0.39 -14.14 -0.27
CA SER A 157 -0.16 -12.74 0.06
C SER A 157 0.04 -12.63 1.56
N VAL A 158 1.21 -12.18 2.00
CA VAL A 158 1.56 -12.09 3.43
C VAL A 158 1.08 -10.75 3.98
N VAL A 159 0.36 -10.74 5.10
CA VAL A 159 0.05 -9.49 5.81
C VAL A 159 1.18 -9.19 6.80
N ARG A 160 1.66 -7.95 6.80
CA ARG A 160 2.73 -7.47 7.70
C ARG A 160 2.27 -6.21 8.42
N THR A 161 2.74 -6.05 9.65
CA THR A 161 2.57 -4.82 10.43
C THR A 161 3.78 -3.92 10.23
N VAL A 162 3.53 -2.62 10.10
CA VAL A 162 4.54 -1.58 9.94
C VAL A 162 4.22 -0.41 10.86
N ILE A 163 5.25 0.36 11.24
CA ILE A 163 5.15 1.50 12.15
C ILE A 163 5.78 2.74 11.53
N SER A 164 5.06 3.85 11.55
CA SER A 164 5.61 5.16 11.21
C SER A 164 5.96 5.92 12.48
N PHE A 165 7.06 6.68 12.44
CA PHE A 165 7.48 7.59 13.51
C PHE A 165 7.50 9.07 13.08
N ASP A 166 7.07 9.36 11.85
CA ASP A 166 7.16 10.68 11.22
C ASP A 166 5.82 11.12 10.63
N LYS A 167 4.75 10.86 11.38
CA LYS A 167 3.37 11.21 11.01
C LYS A 167 2.85 10.48 9.76
N GLY A 168 3.41 9.31 9.45
CA GLY A 168 3.08 8.51 8.27
C GLY A 168 3.85 8.93 7.02
N GLY A 169 4.84 9.82 7.13
CA GLY A 169 5.70 10.19 5.99
C GLY A 169 6.47 8.98 5.45
N MET A 170 6.91 8.10 6.35
CA MET A 170 7.61 6.85 6.10
C MET A 170 7.12 5.74 7.04
N TRP A 171 7.22 4.50 6.58
CA TRP A 171 6.76 3.28 7.26
C TRP A 171 7.85 2.22 7.23
#